data_AF-A0A957RDS4-F1
#
_entry.id   AF-A0A957RDS4-F1
#
_cell.length_a   1.000
_cell.length_b   1.000
_cell.length_c   1.000
_cell.angle_alpha   90.00
_cell.angle_beta   90.00
_cell.angle_gamma   90.00
#
_symmetry.space_group_name_H-M   'P 1'
#
loop_
_entity.id
_entity.type
_entity.pdbx_description
1 polymer ?
#
loop_
_entity_poly.entity_id
_entity_poly.type
_entity_poly.pdbx_seq_one_letter_code
_entity_poly.pdbx_strand_id
1 'polypeptide(L)'
;MSITDKLAELWARFLAWFAGLGATRAGGGEKLSGAQRDELVSLLDKGRPGQRWLAAEALGEADPGRSGVTALTAALGSDDPILRAEAGNALAHIGGRAVRSALLEFTADVDPLAQAAAADALGKLPADEATAAALQTLLDSPLAAVRQSAAE
;
A
#
# COMPACT_ATOMS: atom_id res chain seq x y z
N MET A 1 -9.72 23.03 -20.37
CA MET A 1 -8.56 22.53 -19.62
C MET A 1 -8.68 21.02 -19.58
N SER A 2 -7.76 20.29 -20.19
CA SER A 2 -7.85 18.83 -20.28
C SER A 2 -7.45 18.20 -18.95
N ILE A 3 -8.04 17.07 -18.59
CA ILE A 3 -7.67 16.28 -17.39
C ILE A 3 -6.16 15.91 -17.42
N THR A 4 -5.55 15.85 -18.60
CA THR A 4 -4.10 15.65 -18.79
C THR A 4 -3.25 16.79 -18.23
N ASP A 5 -3.77 18.01 -18.21
CA ASP A 5 -3.03 19.20 -17.78
C ASP A 5 -2.94 19.26 -16.25
N LYS A 6 -4.04 18.95 -15.55
CA LYS A 6 -4.06 18.83 -14.08
C LYS A 6 -3.15 17.71 -13.58
N LEU A 7 -3.06 16.62 -14.33
CA LEU A 7 -2.17 15.50 -14.03
C LEU A 7 -0.70 15.88 -14.17
N ALA A 8 -0.33 16.57 -15.25
CA ALA A 8 1.04 17.08 -15.43
C ALA A 8 1.42 18.10 -14.34
N GLU A 9 0.47 18.93 -13.89
CA GLU A 9 0.67 19.88 -12.80
C GLU A 9 0.86 19.19 -11.44
N LEU A 10 0.06 18.15 -11.16
CA LEU A 10 0.23 17.31 -9.98
C LEU A 10 1.59 16.58 -10.02
N TRP A 11 1.99 16.06 -11.18
CA TRP A 11 3.30 15.44 -11.39
C TRP A 11 4.46 16.41 -11.24
N ALA A 12 4.36 17.64 -11.75
CA ALA A 12 5.40 18.65 -11.59
C ALA A 12 5.51 19.11 -10.12
N ARG A 13 4.38 19.22 -9.42
CA ARG A 13 4.35 19.53 -7.98
C ARG A 13 4.89 18.38 -7.15
N PHE A 14 4.63 17.15 -7.56
CA PHE A 14 5.12 15.93 -6.92
C PHE A 14 6.62 15.72 -7.17
N LEU A 15 7.11 15.94 -8.39
CA LEU A 15 8.54 15.95 -8.72
C LEU A 15 9.27 17.12 -8.03
N ALA A 16 8.65 18.29 -7.89
CA ALA A 16 9.23 19.40 -7.13
C ALA A 16 9.25 19.10 -5.62
N TRP A 17 8.24 18.40 -5.10
CA TRP A 17 8.21 17.88 -3.73
C TRP A 17 9.31 16.82 -3.50
N PHE A 18 9.49 15.89 -4.44
CA PHE A 18 10.56 14.89 -4.45
C PHE A 18 11.97 15.51 -4.59
N ALA A 19 12.14 16.47 -5.49
CA ALA A 19 13.42 17.13 -5.75
C ALA A 19 13.82 18.10 -4.61
N GLY A 20 12.86 18.60 -3.84
CA GLY A 20 13.08 19.42 -2.65
C GLY A 20 13.48 18.61 -1.41
N LEU A 21 13.12 17.32 -1.36
CA LEU A 21 13.49 16.39 -0.31
C LEU A 21 14.82 15.74 -0.66
N GLY A 22 15.92 16.40 -0.27
CA GLY A 22 17.25 15.81 -0.31
C GLY A 22 17.24 14.41 0.29
N ALA A 23 17.62 13.42 -0.53
CA ALA A 23 17.73 12.01 -0.21
C ALA A 23 18.31 11.80 1.20
N THR A 24 17.45 11.56 2.18
CA THR A 24 17.84 11.04 3.48
C THR A 24 16.88 9.91 3.85
N ARG A 25 17.35 8.73 3.49
CA ARG A 25 16.84 7.41 3.85
C ARG A 25 16.78 7.27 5.38
N ALA A 26 15.65 7.59 6.00
CA ALA A 26 15.29 7.13 7.35
C ALA A 26 13.82 7.46 7.69
N GLY A 27 12.91 6.52 7.43
CA GLY A 27 11.78 6.14 8.30
C GLY A 27 10.92 7.24 8.95
N GLY A 28 10.63 8.34 8.27
CA GLY A 28 9.80 9.42 8.81
C GLY A 28 9.20 10.26 7.70
N GLY A 29 8.37 9.67 6.84
CA GLY A 29 7.64 10.39 5.81
C GLY A 29 6.87 11.56 6.41
N GLU A 30 6.93 12.73 5.77
CA GLU A 30 6.19 13.92 6.22
C GLU A 30 4.72 13.55 6.42
N LYS A 31 4.14 13.95 7.56
CA LYS A 31 2.75 13.67 7.85
C LYS A 31 1.86 14.45 6.89
N LEU A 32 1.08 13.75 6.08
CA LEU A 32 0.14 14.37 5.18
C LEU A 32 -0.89 15.20 5.95
N SER A 33 -1.18 16.41 5.47
CA SER A 33 -2.37 17.14 5.91
C SER A 33 -3.63 16.32 5.61
N GLY A 34 -4.73 16.63 6.30
CA GLY A 34 -6.02 15.99 6.05
C GLY A 34 -6.40 16.04 4.56
N ALA A 35 -6.34 17.23 3.97
CA ALA A 35 -6.69 17.44 2.57
C ALA A 35 -5.79 16.67 1.58
N GLN A 36 -4.48 16.63 1.81
CA GLN A 36 -3.56 15.86 0.94
C GLN A 36 -3.84 14.37 1.02
N ARG A 37 -4.07 13.85 2.24
CA ARG A 37 -4.42 12.46 2.45
C ARG A 37 -5.73 12.11 1.77
N ASP A 38 -6.76 12.92 1.95
CA ASP A 38 -8.09 12.67 1.39
C ASP A 38 -8.07 12.69 -0.14
N GLU A 39 -7.28 13.59 -0.74
CA GLU A 39 -7.09 13.62 -2.19
C GLU A 39 -6.37 12.37 -2.71
N LEU A 40 -5.28 11.95 -2.05
CA LEU A 40 -4.57 10.72 -2.44
C LEU A 40 -5.44 9.47 -2.27
N VAL A 41 -6.21 9.37 -1.19
CA VAL A 41 -7.18 8.29 -0.98
C VAL A 41 -8.26 8.31 -2.08
N SER A 42 -8.74 9.49 -2.46
CA SER A 42 -9.69 9.64 -3.57
C SER A 42 -9.09 9.19 -4.92
N LEU A 43 -7.82 9.53 -5.19
CA LEU A 43 -7.12 9.09 -6.39
C LEU A 43 -6.85 7.59 -6.40
N LEU A 44 -6.56 6.99 -5.24
CA LEU A 44 -6.38 5.55 -5.09
C LEU A 44 -7.64 4.77 -5.47
N ASP A 45 -8.80 5.28 -5.09
CA ASP A 45 -10.11 4.67 -5.34
C ASP A 45 -10.62 4.95 -6.77
N LYS A 46 -10.67 6.22 -7.17
CA LYS A 46 -11.39 6.69 -8.38
C LYS A 46 -10.49 7.18 -9.50
N GLY A 47 -9.17 7.16 -9.28
CA GLY A 47 -8.21 7.58 -10.29
C GLY A 47 -8.21 6.66 -11.51
N ARG A 48 -7.66 7.16 -12.63
CA ARG A 48 -7.26 6.31 -13.75
C ARG A 48 -6.18 5.32 -13.28
N PRO A 49 -5.97 4.18 -13.94
CA PRO A 49 -4.96 3.20 -13.53
C PRO A 49 -3.63 3.85 -13.13
N GLY A 50 -3.03 4.65 -14.03
CA GLY A 50 -1.88 5.53 -13.78
C GLY A 50 -1.88 6.28 -12.44
N GLN A 51 -2.99 6.93 -12.12
CA GLN A 51 -3.13 7.75 -10.91
C GLN A 51 -3.23 6.90 -9.65
N ARG A 52 -3.83 5.71 -9.73
CA ARG A 52 -4.11 4.88 -8.56
C ARG A 52 -2.81 4.34 -7.97
N TRP A 53 -1.93 3.75 -8.78
CA TRP A 53 -0.67 3.22 -8.26
C TRP A 53 0.31 4.32 -7.83
N LEU A 54 0.30 5.49 -8.48
CA LEU A 54 1.02 6.67 -7.98
C LEU A 54 0.50 7.17 -6.64
N ALA A 55 -0.83 7.13 -6.44
CA ALA A 55 -1.42 7.49 -5.16
C ALA A 55 -1.01 6.48 -4.08
N ALA A 56 -0.93 5.18 -4.41
CA ALA A 56 -0.44 4.16 -3.50
C ALA A 56 1.01 4.41 -3.09
N GLU A 57 1.89 4.66 -4.06
CA GLU A 57 3.30 5.00 -3.84
C GLU A 57 3.44 6.25 -2.96
N ALA A 58 2.72 7.33 -3.29
CA ALA A 58 2.75 8.58 -2.53
C ALA A 58 2.28 8.42 -1.07
N LEU A 59 1.27 7.58 -0.83
CA LEU A 59 0.81 7.25 0.52
C LEU A 59 1.86 6.43 1.28
N GLY A 60 2.63 5.59 0.59
CA GLY A 60 3.70 4.77 1.15
C GLY A 60 4.92 5.57 1.61
N GLU A 61 5.31 6.59 0.83
CA GLU A 61 6.46 7.46 1.11
C GLU A 61 6.19 8.53 2.20
N ALA A 62 4.92 8.73 2.56
CA ALA A 62 4.49 9.68 3.58
C ALA A 62 4.09 8.99 4.90
N ASP A 63 3.72 9.76 5.93
CA ASP A 63 2.87 9.24 7.02
C ASP A 63 1.41 9.51 6.66
N PRO A 64 0.70 8.51 6.09
CA PRO A 64 -0.66 8.69 5.61
C PRO A 64 -1.67 8.49 6.74
N GLY A 65 -1.24 8.30 7.99
CA GLY A 65 -2.10 8.02 9.12
C GLY A 65 -3.04 6.83 8.91
N ARG A 66 -4.03 6.70 9.80
CA ARG A 66 -4.93 5.53 9.79
C ARG A 66 -5.74 5.40 8.50
N SER A 67 -6.35 6.47 8.00
CA SER A 67 -7.24 6.36 6.83
C SER A 67 -6.49 6.02 5.56
N GLY A 68 -5.24 6.47 5.39
CA GLY A 68 -4.44 6.05 4.24
C GLY A 68 -3.96 4.60 4.34
N VAL A 69 -3.60 4.12 5.53
CA VAL A 69 -3.33 2.69 5.75
C VAL A 69 -4.56 1.86 5.40
N THR A 70 -5.75 2.24 5.88
CA THR A 70 -7.01 1.55 5.54
C THR A 70 -7.27 1.52 4.03
N ALA A 71 -7.05 2.64 3.33
CA ALA A 71 -7.25 2.72 1.89
C ALA A 71 -6.25 1.85 1.10
N LEU A 72 -4.98 1.84 1.50
CA LEU A 72 -3.96 0.96 0.94
C LEU A 72 -4.29 -0.52 1.18
N THR A 73 -4.74 -0.88 2.39
CA THR A 73 -5.17 -2.26 2.69
C THR A 73 -6.33 -2.69 1.79
N ALA A 74 -7.32 -1.82 1.54
CA ALA A 74 -8.39 -2.12 0.60
C ALA A 74 -7.89 -2.29 -0.85
N ALA A 75 -6.86 -1.54 -1.25
CA ALA A 75 -6.29 -1.62 -2.60
C ALA A 75 -5.58 -2.96 -2.90
N LEU A 76 -5.24 -3.77 -1.88
CA LEU A 76 -4.75 -5.14 -2.07
C LEU A 76 -5.77 -6.04 -2.79
N GLY A 77 -7.06 -5.75 -2.65
CA GLY A 77 -8.15 -6.46 -3.35
C GLY A 77 -8.47 -5.92 -4.75
N SER A 78 -7.70 -4.98 -5.28
CA SER A 78 -7.97 -4.39 -6.61
C SER A 78 -7.77 -5.39 -7.74
N ASP A 79 -8.66 -5.45 -8.73
CA ASP A 79 -8.44 -6.27 -9.94
C ASP A 79 -7.20 -5.85 -10.75
N ASP A 80 -6.76 -4.59 -10.60
CA ASP A 80 -5.51 -4.10 -11.20
C ASP A 80 -4.28 -4.68 -10.47
N PRO A 81 -3.48 -5.55 -11.12
CA PRO A 81 -2.33 -6.21 -10.50
C PRO A 81 -1.20 -5.23 -10.15
N ILE A 82 -1.04 -4.13 -10.89
CA ILE A 82 -0.02 -3.12 -10.60
C ILE A 82 -0.41 -2.41 -9.31
N LEU A 83 -1.67 -1.97 -9.20
CA LEU A 83 -2.13 -1.31 -7.99
C LEU A 83 -2.03 -2.20 -6.74
N ARG A 84 -2.40 -3.47 -6.85
CA ARG A 84 -2.27 -4.43 -5.75
C ARG A 84 -0.83 -4.57 -5.28
N ALA A 85 0.13 -4.70 -6.22
CA ALA A 85 1.54 -4.79 -5.89
C ALA A 85 2.06 -3.51 -5.21
N GLU A 86 1.71 -2.34 -5.75
CA GLU A 86 2.12 -1.05 -5.15
C GLU A 86 1.49 -0.81 -3.79
N ALA A 87 0.24 -1.21 -3.58
CA ALA A 87 -0.40 -1.14 -2.27
C ALA A 87 0.35 -1.99 -1.22
N GLY A 88 0.75 -3.21 -1.58
CA GLY A 88 1.56 -4.07 -0.72
C GLY A 88 2.93 -3.48 -0.40
N ASN A 89 3.61 -2.91 -1.40
CA ASN A 89 4.91 -2.24 -1.22
C ASN A 89 4.79 -1.00 -0.33
N ALA A 90 3.77 -0.17 -0.56
CA ALA A 90 3.50 1.02 0.24
C ALA A 90 3.22 0.66 1.71
N LEU A 91 2.40 -0.36 1.97
CA LEU A 91 2.15 -0.85 3.33
C LEU A 91 3.42 -1.38 3.99
N ALA A 92 4.24 -2.14 3.28
CA ALA A 92 5.52 -2.62 3.79
C ALA A 92 6.48 -1.48 4.13
N HIS A 93 6.50 -0.42 3.31
CA HIS A 93 7.30 0.77 3.53
C HIS A 93 6.84 1.55 4.78
N ILE A 94 5.53 1.76 4.93
CA ILE A 94 4.93 2.41 6.11
C ILE A 94 5.24 1.59 7.37
N GLY A 95 5.00 0.28 7.30
CA GLY A 95 5.25 -0.66 8.37
C GLY A 95 4.56 -0.34 9.70
N GLY A 96 5.14 -0.84 10.79
CA GLY A 96 4.64 -0.60 12.14
C GLY A 96 3.41 -1.44 12.53
N ARG A 97 3.01 -1.31 13.79
CA ARG A 97 1.98 -2.16 14.41
C ARG A 97 0.57 -1.95 13.79
N ALA A 98 0.27 -0.73 13.36
CA ALA A 98 -1.01 -0.40 12.74
C ALA A 98 -1.19 -1.10 11.38
N VAL A 99 -0.17 -1.07 10.51
CA VAL A 99 -0.17 -1.80 9.24
C VAL A 99 -0.28 -3.30 9.48
N ARG A 100 0.51 -3.85 10.41
CA ARG A 100 0.44 -5.28 10.73
C ARG A 100 -0.96 -5.71 11.14
N SER A 101 -1.60 -4.96 12.03
CA SER A 101 -2.96 -5.27 12.49
C SER A 101 -3.95 -5.25 11.32
N ALA A 102 -3.88 -4.23 10.46
CA ALA A 102 -4.76 -4.12 9.30
C ALA A 102 -4.57 -5.27 8.30
N LEU A 103 -3.32 -5.68 8.03
CA LEU A 103 -3.03 -6.80 7.14
C LEU A 103 -3.51 -8.14 7.72
N LEU A 104 -3.32 -8.37 9.02
CA LEU A 104 -3.80 -9.58 9.70
C LEU A 104 -5.33 -9.67 9.72
N GLU A 105 -6.02 -8.55 9.87
CA GLU A 105 -7.49 -8.52 9.77
C GLU A 105 -7.96 -8.76 8.32
N PHE A 106 -7.23 -8.24 7.33
CA PHE A 106 -7.58 -8.39 5.93
C PHE A 106 -7.44 -9.82 5.40
N THR A 107 -6.49 -10.61 5.89
CA THR A 107 -6.28 -12.00 5.41
C THR A 107 -7.39 -12.98 5.77
N ALA A 108 -8.32 -12.62 6.66
CA ALA A 108 -9.32 -13.52 7.22
C ALA A 108 -10.54 -13.80 6.30
N ASP A 109 -10.90 -12.91 5.39
CA ASP A 109 -12.16 -13.01 4.62
C ASP A 109 -12.10 -12.28 3.26
N VAL A 110 -11.09 -12.60 2.44
CA VAL A 110 -10.88 -11.98 1.12
C VAL A 110 -10.60 -13.01 0.05
N ASP A 111 -10.74 -12.59 -1.21
CA ASP A 111 -10.41 -13.46 -2.33
C ASP A 111 -8.93 -13.87 -2.31
N PRO A 112 -8.57 -14.97 -2.96
CA PRO A 112 -7.23 -15.53 -2.89
C PRO A 112 -6.11 -14.62 -3.37
N LEU A 113 -6.36 -13.75 -4.36
CA LEU A 113 -5.33 -12.85 -4.88
C LEU A 113 -5.07 -11.72 -3.89
N ALA A 114 -6.12 -11.20 -3.24
CA ALA A 114 -5.97 -10.22 -2.17
C ALA A 114 -5.28 -10.84 -0.94
N GLN A 115 -5.61 -12.10 -0.61
CA GLN A 115 -4.97 -12.85 0.47
C GLN A 115 -3.47 -13.06 0.21
N ALA A 116 -3.10 -13.42 -1.02
CA ALA A 116 -1.70 -13.55 -1.43
C ALA A 116 -0.95 -12.21 -1.32
N ALA A 117 -1.53 -11.12 -1.80
CA ALA A 117 -0.91 -9.80 -1.70
C ALA A 117 -0.72 -9.32 -0.26
N ALA A 118 -1.68 -9.62 0.63
CA ALA A 118 -1.55 -9.34 2.05
C ALA A 118 -0.47 -10.21 2.71
N ALA A 119 -0.33 -11.48 2.30
CA ALA A 119 0.75 -12.36 2.74
C ALA A 119 2.13 -11.82 2.31
N ASP A 120 2.29 -11.41 1.05
CA ASP A 120 3.52 -10.79 0.55
C ASP A 120 3.87 -9.53 1.37
N ALA A 121 2.88 -8.67 1.64
CA ALA A 121 3.09 -7.46 2.43
C ALA A 121 3.48 -7.79 3.88
N LEU A 122 2.86 -8.81 4.49
CA LEU A 122 3.20 -9.30 5.83
C LEU A 122 4.63 -9.86 5.89
N GLY A 123 5.06 -10.63 4.89
CA GLY A 123 6.42 -11.19 4.81
C GLY A 123 7.51 -10.11 4.72
N LYS A 124 7.18 -8.95 4.14
CA LYS A 124 8.08 -7.79 4.08
C LYS A 124 8.19 -7.00 5.39
N LEU A 125 7.30 -7.21 6.35
CA LEU A 125 7.38 -6.57 7.67
C LEU A 125 8.39 -7.30 8.57
N PRO A 126 8.99 -6.61 9.56
CA PRO A 126 9.80 -7.29 10.58
C PRO A 126 9.02 -8.44 11.22
N ALA A 127 9.64 -9.63 11.31
CA ALA A 127 8.97 -10.81 11.82
C ALA A 127 8.49 -10.61 13.27
N ASP A 128 7.28 -11.06 13.56
CA ASP A 128 6.77 -11.26 14.92
C ASP A 128 5.92 -12.53 14.98
N GLU A 129 5.54 -12.92 16.20
CA GLU A 129 4.80 -14.16 16.44
C GLU A 129 3.44 -14.18 15.72
N ALA A 130 2.73 -13.05 15.69
CA ALA A 130 1.42 -12.95 15.06
C ALA A 130 1.51 -13.09 13.54
N THR A 131 2.49 -12.43 12.92
CA THR A 131 2.76 -12.56 11.49
C THR A 131 3.24 -13.96 11.14
N ALA A 132 4.13 -14.55 11.94
CA ALA A 132 4.59 -15.92 11.71
C ALA A 132 3.44 -16.94 11.76
N ALA A 133 2.55 -16.83 12.76
CA ALA A 133 1.38 -17.70 12.87
C ALA A 133 0.40 -17.53 11.70
N ALA A 134 0.17 -16.29 11.26
CA ALA A 134 -0.69 -16.01 10.10
C ALA A 134 -0.09 -16.58 8.81
N LEU A 135 1.20 -16.34 8.54
CA LEU A 135 1.88 -16.88 7.36
C LEU A 135 1.90 -18.42 7.37
N GLN A 136 2.13 -19.05 8.53
CA GLN A 136 2.03 -20.51 8.66
C GLN A 136 0.64 -21.05 8.28
N THR A 137 -0.41 -20.36 8.71
CA THR A 137 -1.79 -20.74 8.32
C THR A 137 -1.99 -20.63 6.81
N LEU A 138 -1.41 -19.61 6.17
CA LEU A 138 -1.52 -19.39 4.72
C LEU A 138 -0.69 -20.39 3.89
N LEU A 139 0.37 -20.97 4.45
CA LEU A 139 1.12 -22.06 3.82
C LEU A 139 0.28 -23.33 3.63
N ASP A 140 -0.79 -23.51 4.41
CA ASP A 140 -1.73 -24.63 4.27
C ASP A 140 -2.88 -24.33 3.28
N SER A 141 -2.90 -23.14 2.66
CA SER A 141 -3.96 -22.75 1.71
C SER A 141 -4.04 -23.72 0.52
N PRO A 142 -5.24 -24.11 0.04
CA PRO A 142 -5.37 -24.93 -1.15
C PRO A 142 -4.83 -24.25 -2.42
N LEU A 143 -4.68 -22.93 -2.39
CA LEU A 143 -4.34 -22.12 -3.55
C LEU A 143 -2.84 -21.84 -3.60
N ALA A 144 -2.21 -22.20 -4.73
CA ALA A 144 -0.75 -22.14 -4.88
C ALA A 144 -0.20 -20.72 -4.74
N ALA A 145 -0.90 -19.72 -5.26
CA ALA A 145 -0.48 -18.31 -5.16
C ALA A 145 -0.37 -17.87 -3.69
N VAL A 146 -1.36 -18.20 -2.86
CA VAL A 146 -1.36 -17.86 -1.43
C VAL A 146 -0.20 -18.53 -0.70
N ARG A 147 0.04 -19.82 -0.97
CA ARG A 147 1.16 -20.55 -0.36
C ARG A 147 2.52 -20.00 -0.77
N GLN A 148 2.67 -19.63 -2.04
CA GLN A 148 3.92 -19.07 -2.55
C GLN A 148 4.22 -17.74 -1.85
N SER A 149 3.23 -16.84 -1.81
CA SER A 149 3.35 -15.55 -1.14
C SER A 149 3.67 -15.67 0.35
N ALA A 150 3.08 -16.66 1.04
CA ALA A 150 3.37 -16.90 2.44
C ALA A 150 4.76 -17.48 2.73
N ALA A 151 5.49 -17.94 1.71
CA ALA A 151 6.79 -18.57 1.82
C ALA A 151 7.98 -17.66 1.51
N GLU A 152 7.73 -16.45 0.98
CA GLU A 152 8.75 -15.43 0.68
C GLU A 152 9.22 -14.69 1.95
#